data_AF-A0A1I2QYC8-F1
#
_entry.id   AF-A0A1I2QYC8-F1
#
_cell.length_a   1.000
_cell.length_b   1.000
_cell.length_c   1.000
_cell.angle_alpha   90.00
_cell.angle_beta   90.00
_cell.angle_gamma   90.00
#
_symmetry.space_group_name_H-M   'P 1'
#
loop_
_entity.id
_entity.type
_entity.pdbx_description
1 polymer ?
#
loop_
_entity_poly.entity_id
_entity_poly.type
_entity_poly.pdbx_seq_one_letter_code
_entity_poly.pdbx_strand_id
1 'polypeptide(L)'
;MAEKKKKSKNGFWIQVLLMIVFLAGLLIMLYPFYVESINNFIDNQRIEEAQKLDAKRNAKELAKLRAENERAAKKAAKDPFRGTDNMNAEKLRKHLLGRVVIPKINVNVPLFNLTTADTLNYGAAVLQGSSFPTGGKGKRTVIAAHRGLPERKLFTDLDKVKKGDLFVISVYGKNMAYKVYNIKVIKPNKVKSLLPVKDKDLATLMTCTPYMINSHRMLVTGYRVPYTKKIAREVEGASLMNNLIQAAVMLGCVMAIFSVFYILYRIIHGGLLKKREINLDFIVVDADGKPVVGEAFRLFARNGRRKLYRNQKEFIVQSDERGRVRFTNLPGNVYCIKNDHLSVRAGIKKLRQENAALYPKKKQKSFIAQDNEKNWIVKNHN
;
A
#
# COMPACT_ATOMS: atom_id res chain seq x y z
N MET A 1 49.52 3.94 24.34
CA MET A 1 49.08 4.49 23.03
C MET A 1 47.82 3.75 22.59
N ALA A 2 46.65 4.38 22.60
CA ALA A 2 45.41 3.77 22.12
C ALA A 2 44.96 4.47 20.84
N GLU A 3 44.91 3.72 19.74
CA GLU A 3 44.53 4.17 18.40
C GLU A 3 43.18 4.91 18.40
N LYS A 4 43.19 6.13 17.87
CA LYS A 4 41.98 6.84 17.48
C LYS A 4 41.22 5.97 16.47
N LYS A 5 40.08 5.37 16.87
CA LYS A 5 39.03 4.95 15.92
C LYS A 5 38.55 6.19 15.16
N LYS A 6 39.22 6.47 14.04
CA LYS A 6 38.87 7.50 13.05
C LYS A 6 37.44 7.19 12.63
N LYS A 7 36.44 7.93 13.16
CA LYS A 7 35.04 7.78 12.75
C LYS A 7 35.01 7.95 11.24
N SER A 8 34.82 6.82 10.54
CA SER A 8 34.94 6.73 9.10
C SER A 8 34.09 7.80 8.43
N LYS A 9 34.73 8.66 7.61
CA LYS A 9 34.05 9.64 6.75
C LYS A 9 33.02 8.97 5.82
N ASN A 10 33.05 7.64 5.69
CA ASN A 10 32.19 6.85 4.81
C ASN A 10 30.88 6.41 5.48
N GLY A 11 30.71 6.58 6.81
CA GLY A 11 29.50 6.14 7.52
C GLY A 11 28.21 6.79 7.02
N PHE A 12 28.28 8.04 6.55
CA PHE A 12 27.14 8.72 5.92
C PHE A 12 26.74 8.06 4.58
N TRP A 13 27.72 7.79 3.72
CA TRP A 13 27.48 7.17 2.41
C TRP A 13 27.01 5.72 2.54
N ILE A 14 27.54 4.97 3.52
CA ILE A 14 27.06 3.62 3.84
C ILE A 14 25.59 3.66 4.27
N GLN A 15 25.18 4.61 5.12
CA GLN A 15 23.78 4.76 5.52
C GLN A 15 22.86 5.08 4.33
N VAL A 16 23.30 5.97 3.42
CA VAL A 16 22.54 6.28 2.20
C VAL A 16 22.42 5.05 1.31
N LEU A 17 23.50 4.30 1.10
CA LEU A 17 23.49 3.07 0.30
C LEU A 17 22.54 2.03 0.89
N LEU A 18 22.59 1.79 2.20
CA LEU A 18 21.69 0.85 2.89
C LEU A 18 20.22 1.27 2.74
N MET A 19 19.92 2.57 2.78
CA MET A 19 18.56 3.07 2.55
C MET A 19 18.08 2.85 1.11
N ILE A 20 18.97 2.96 0.11
CA ILE A 20 18.64 2.69 -1.30
C ILE A 20 18.34 1.19 -1.50
N VAL A 21 19.18 0.32 -0.94
CA VAL A 21 18.96 -1.15 -1.00
C VAL A 21 17.64 -1.52 -0.29
N PHE A 22 17.38 -0.92 0.88
CA PHE A 22 16.12 -1.10 1.58
C PHE A 22 14.91 -0.63 0.75
N LEU A 23 15.01 0.53 0.11
CA LEU A 23 13.95 1.04 -0.77
C LEU A 23 13.70 0.10 -1.95
N ALA A 24 14.74 -0.43 -2.59
CA ALA A 24 14.59 -1.40 -3.67
C ALA A 24 13.86 -2.66 -3.20
N GLY A 25 14.25 -3.23 -2.05
CA GLY A 25 13.56 -4.38 -1.44
C GLY A 25 12.09 -4.08 -1.10
N LEU A 26 11.82 -2.89 -0.54
CA LEU A 26 10.46 -2.44 -0.23
C LEU A 26 9.61 -2.31 -1.50
N LEU A 27 10.14 -1.75 -2.59
CA LEU A 27 9.40 -1.61 -3.85
C LEU A 27 9.06 -2.97 -4.46
N ILE A 28 9.99 -3.92 -4.45
CA ILE A 28 9.73 -5.30 -4.91
C ILE A 28 8.64 -5.96 -4.05
N MET A 29 8.72 -5.82 -2.73
CA MET A 29 7.73 -6.37 -1.81
C MET A 29 6.34 -5.75 -2.00
N LEU A 30 6.26 -4.43 -2.24
CA LEU A 30 5.00 -3.70 -2.42
C LEU A 30 4.39 -3.87 -3.82
N TYR A 31 5.17 -4.29 -4.81
CA TYR A 31 4.74 -4.44 -6.20
C TYR A 31 3.43 -5.23 -6.37
N PRO A 32 3.29 -6.48 -5.87
CA PRO A 32 2.06 -7.25 -6.06
C PRO A 32 0.84 -6.57 -5.43
N PHE A 33 0.99 -5.97 -4.25
CA PHE A 33 -0.11 -5.27 -3.56
C PHE A 33 -0.57 -4.02 -4.32
N TYR A 34 0.39 -3.25 -4.82
CA TYR A 34 0.11 -2.04 -5.59
C TYR A 34 -0.56 -2.36 -6.93
N VAL A 35 -0.01 -3.32 -7.67
CA VAL A 35 -0.53 -3.74 -8.98
C VAL A 35 -1.91 -4.37 -8.83
N GLU A 36 -2.12 -5.24 -7.83
CA GLU A 36 -3.44 -5.80 -7.53
C GLU A 36 -4.48 -4.71 -7.26
N SER A 37 -4.13 -3.73 -6.43
CA SER A 37 -5.05 -2.64 -6.09
C SER A 37 -5.42 -1.78 -7.29
N ILE A 38 -4.46 -1.44 -8.14
CA ILE A 38 -4.72 -0.70 -9.39
C ILE A 38 -5.57 -1.52 -10.35
N ASN A 39 -5.23 -2.79 -10.53
CA ASN A 39 -5.97 -3.69 -11.40
C ASN A 39 -7.43 -3.81 -10.97
N ASN A 40 -7.69 -4.01 -9.68
CA ASN A 40 -9.05 -4.04 -9.14
C ASN A 40 -9.80 -2.73 -9.38
N PHE A 41 -9.15 -1.58 -9.20
CA PHE A 41 -9.77 -0.27 -9.47
C PHE A 41 -10.16 -0.13 -10.95
N ILE A 42 -9.24 -0.44 -11.87
CA ILE A 42 -9.48 -0.41 -13.31
C ILE A 42 -10.59 -1.39 -13.70
N ASP A 43 -10.56 -2.60 -13.17
CA ASP A 43 -11.55 -3.63 -13.48
C ASP A 43 -12.94 -3.25 -12.95
N ASN A 44 -13.04 -2.61 -11.78
CA ASN A 44 -14.30 -2.08 -11.26
C ASN A 44 -14.87 -0.96 -12.14
N GLN A 45 -14.03 -0.06 -12.67
CA GLN A 45 -14.48 0.95 -13.63
C GLN A 45 -15.00 0.31 -14.93
N ARG A 46 -14.28 -0.68 -15.48
CA ARG A 46 -14.69 -1.41 -16.69
C ARG A 46 -16.02 -2.12 -16.48
N ILE A 47 -16.21 -2.75 -15.32
CA ILE A 47 -17.46 -3.40 -14.94
C ILE A 47 -18.60 -2.38 -14.89
N GLU A 48 -18.40 -1.23 -14.25
CA GLU A 48 -19.42 -0.19 -14.13
C GLU A 48 -19.81 0.40 -15.50
N GLU A 49 -18.81 0.67 -16.34
CA GLU A 49 -19.01 1.13 -17.71
C GLU A 49 -19.80 0.10 -18.53
N ALA A 50 -19.39 -1.18 -18.48
CA ALA A 50 -20.09 -2.26 -19.14
C ALA A 50 -21.55 -2.37 -18.66
N GLN A 51 -21.80 -2.27 -17.34
CA GLN A 51 -23.15 -2.30 -16.79
C GLN A 51 -24.03 -1.14 -17.27
N LYS A 52 -23.46 0.06 -17.43
CA LYS A 52 -24.18 1.24 -17.96
C LYS A 52 -24.50 1.09 -19.45
N LEU A 53 -23.56 0.56 -20.23
CA LEU A 53 -23.74 0.28 -21.67
C LEU A 53 -24.78 -0.82 -21.89
N ASP A 54 -24.70 -1.88 -21.09
CA ASP A 54 -25.61 -3.00 -21.09
C ASP A 54 -27.05 -2.52 -20.88
N ALA A 55 -27.32 -1.72 -19.84
CA ALA A 55 -28.66 -1.22 -19.52
C ALA A 55 -29.44 -0.62 -20.72
N LYS A 56 -28.73 -0.16 -21.77
CA LYS A 56 -29.31 0.41 -23.00
C LYS A 56 -29.42 -0.56 -24.20
N ARG A 57 -28.78 -1.75 -24.20
CA ARG A 57 -28.64 -2.65 -25.38
C ARG A 57 -29.11 -4.11 -25.18
N ASN A 58 -29.63 -4.44 -24.00
CA ASN A 58 -29.58 -5.81 -23.43
C ASN A 58 -30.41 -6.94 -24.06
N ALA A 59 -31.62 -6.70 -24.55
CA ALA A 59 -32.53 -7.82 -24.85
C ALA A 59 -32.02 -8.69 -26.01
N LYS A 60 -31.43 -8.07 -27.03
CA LYS A 60 -30.96 -8.73 -28.26
C LYS A 60 -29.73 -9.60 -28.03
N GLU A 61 -28.71 -9.08 -27.34
CA GLU A 61 -27.49 -9.85 -27.03
C GLU A 61 -27.78 -10.98 -26.05
N LEU A 62 -28.62 -10.74 -25.04
CA LEU A 62 -29.04 -11.81 -24.15
C LEU A 62 -29.85 -12.89 -24.88
N ALA A 63 -30.71 -12.52 -25.83
CA ALA A 63 -31.45 -13.47 -26.68
C ALA A 63 -30.50 -14.28 -27.57
N LYS A 64 -29.44 -13.66 -28.11
CA LYS A 64 -28.41 -14.34 -28.88
C LYS A 64 -27.68 -15.41 -28.05
N LEU A 65 -27.25 -15.08 -26.84
CA LEU A 65 -26.63 -16.06 -25.93
C LEU A 65 -27.59 -17.20 -25.55
N ARG A 66 -28.89 -16.91 -25.38
CA ARG A 66 -29.91 -17.94 -25.14
C ARG A 66 -30.06 -18.87 -26.34
N ALA A 67 -30.12 -18.33 -27.55
CA ALA A 67 -30.19 -19.13 -28.78
C ALA A 67 -28.93 -20.00 -28.95
N GLU A 68 -27.75 -19.48 -28.62
CA GLU A 68 -26.50 -20.24 -28.63
C GLU A 68 -26.51 -21.37 -27.60
N ASN A 69 -27.05 -21.12 -26.41
CA ASN A 69 -27.26 -22.15 -25.37
C ASN A 69 -28.18 -23.29 -25.81
N GLU A 70 -29.14 -23.05 -26.71
CA GLU A 70 -29.95 -24.12 -27.30
C GLU A 70 -29.18 -24.93 -28.35
N ARG A 71 -28.32 -24.26 -29.14
CA ARG A 71 -27.51 -24.91 -30.18
C ARG A 71 -26.35 -25.72 -29.61
N ALA A 72 -25.77 -25.30 -28.48
CA ALA A 72 -24.55 -25.88 -27.91
C ALA A 72 -24.76 -27.12 -27.02
N ALA A 73 -25.99 -27.64 -26.90
CA ALA A 73 -26.41 -28.59 -25.86
C ALA A 73 -25.77 -30.00 -25.88
N LYS A 74 -24.70 -30.27 -26.64
CA LYS A 74 -24.16 -31.64 -26.83
C LYS A 74 -22.63 -31.79 -26.79
N LYS A 75 -21.84 -30.77 -26.44
CA LYS A 75 -20.37 -30.89 -26.33
C LYS A 75 -19.89 -30.74 -24.89
N ALA A 76 -19.02 -31.65 -24.44
CA ALA A 76 -18.36 -31.51 -23.15
C ALA A 76 -17.29 -30.41 -23.22
N ALA A 77 -17.26 -29.55 -22.19
CA ALA A 77 -16.23 -28.53 -22.05
C ALA A 77 -14.84 -29.14 -21.82
N LYS A 78 -13.79 -28.51 -22.37
CA LYS A 78 -12.37 -28.86 -22.15
C LYS A 78 -11.82 -28.08 -20.96
N ASP A 79 -10.68 -28.52 -20.38
CA ASP A 79 -10.01 -27.77 -19.31
C ASP A 79 -9.43 -26.45 -19.84
N PRO A 80 -9.73 -25.29 -19.22
CA PRO A 80 -9.36 -23.98 -19.77
C PRO A 80 -7.95 -23.52 -19.39
N PHE A 81 -7.25 -24.21 -18.48
CA PHE A 81 -5.98 -23.72 -17.91
C PHE A 81 -4.75 -24.21 -18.69
N ARG A 82 -4.92 -24.58 -19.97
CA ARG A 82 -3.83 -25.01 -20.86
C ARG A 82 -3.83 -24.15 -22.12
N GLY A 83 -2.72 -23.48 -22.41
CA GLY A 83 -2.51 -22.69 -23.63
C GLY A 83 -1.83 -21.35 -23.36
N THR A 84 -1.47 -20.67 -24.44
CA THR A 84 -1.00 -19.28 -24.47
C THR A 84 -1.75 -18.59 -25.60
N ASP A 85 -2.41 -17.48 -25.30
CA ASP A 85 -3.09 -16.64 -26.28
C ASP A 85 -2.45 -15.24 -26.27
N ASN A 86 -2.69 -14.44 -27.33
CA ASN A 86 -2.24 -13.05 -27.41
C ASN A 86 -3.42 -12.14 -27.80
N MET A 87 -4.24 -11.78 -26.82
CA MET A 87 -5.31 -10.80 -26.94
C MET A 87 -4.82 -9.41 -26.56
N ASN A 88 -5.10 -8.43 -27.42
CA ASN A 88 -4.89 -7.03 -27.09
C ASN A 88 -6.04 -6.47 -26.22
N ALA A 89 -5.85 -5.29 -25.65
CA ALA A 89 -6.82 -4.65 -24.75
C ALA A 89 -8.21 -4.41 -25.40
N GLU A 90 -8.25 -4.13 -26.70
CA GLU A 90 -9.51 -3.90 -27.42
C GLU A 90 -10.32 -5.20 -27.56
N LYS A 91 -9.68 -6.31 -27.95
CA LYS A 91 -10.31 -7.63 -28.01
C LYS A 91 -10.80 -8.05 -26.63
N LEU A 92 -9.99 -7.85 -25.59
CA LEU A 92 -10.39 -8.17 -24.21
C LEU A 92 -11.67 -7.42 -23.80
N ARG A 93 -11.77 -6.11 -24.10
CA ARG A 93 -12.97 -5.30 -23.84
C ARG A 93 -14.20 -5.83 -24.58
N LYS A 94 -14.05 -6.29 -25.83
CA LYS A 94 -15.15 -6.89 -26.61
C LYS A 94 -15.69 -8.19 -26.00
N HIS A 95 -14.86 -8.90 -25.25
CA HIS A 95 -15.25 -10.15 -24.57
C HIS A 95 -15.82 -9.93 -23.16
N LEU A 96 -15.77 -8.71 -22.62
CA LEU A 96 -16.34 -8.41 -21.31
C LEU A 96 -17.86 -8.60 -21.36
N LEU A 97 -18.33 -9.59 -20.60
CA LEU A 97 -19.72 -10.03 -20.55
C LEU A 97 -20.47 -9.46 -19.33
N GLY A 98 -19.74 -9.19 -18.25
CA GLY A 98 -20.33 -8.71 -17.01
C GLY A 98 -19.41 -8.93 -15.82
N ARG A 99 -19.96 -9.44 -14.72
CA ARG A 99 -19.20 -9.68 -13.48
C ARG A 99 -19.71 -10.85 -12.64
N VAL A 100 -18.85 -11.33 -11.75
CA VAL A 100 -19.17 -12.30 -10.70
C VAL A 100 -18.88 -11.68 -9.34
N VAL A 101 -19.84 -11.79 -8.42
CA VAL A 101 -19.71 -11.32 -7.04
C VAL A 101 -19.91 -12.48 -6.07
N ILE A 102 -19.02 -12.60 -5.10
CA ILE A 102 -19.13 -13.58 -4.01
C ILE A 102 -19.04 -12.80 -2.69
N PRO A 103 -20.19 -12.38 -2.12
CA PRO A 103 -20.20 -11.45 -0.99
C PRO A 103 -19.41 -11.94 0.22
N LYS A 104 -19.49 -13.24 0.52
CA LYS A 104 -18.82 -13.86 1.67
C LYS A 104 -17.31 -13.60 1.74
N ILE A 105 -16.66 -13.47 0.57
CA ILE A 105 -15.21 -13.31 0.44
C ILE A 105 -14.83 -12.00 -0.26
N ASN A 106 -15.76 -11.05 -0.38
CA ASN A 106 -15.56 -9.74 -1.02
C ASN A 106 -14.95 -9.83 -2.43
N VAL A 107 -15.30 -10.86 -3.20
CA VAL A 107 -14.87 -11.00 -4.59
C VAL A 107 -15.85 -10.24 -5.48
N ASN A 108 -15.31 -9.38 -6.34
CA ASN A 108 -16.02 -8.70 -7.44
C ASN A 108 -15.08 -8.69 -8.64
N VAL A 109 -15.33 -9.57 -9.62
CA VAL A 109 -14.40 -9.78 -10.75
C VAL A 109 -15.12 -9.65 -12.08
N PRO A 110 -14.45 -9.15 -13.13
CA PRO A 110 -15.03 -9.11 -14.47
C PRO A 110 -15.27 -10.53 -14.97
N LEU A 111 -16.33 -10.70 -15.77
CA LEU A 111 -16.70 -11.95 -16.41
C LEU A 111 -16.55 -11.80 -17.92
N PHE A 112 -15.76 -12.66 -18.55
CA PHE A 112 -15.57 -12.72 -20.00
C PHE A 112 -16.39 -13.85 -20.61
N ASN A 113 -16.90 -13.66 -21.83
CA ASN A 113 -17.66 -14.67 -22.57
C ASN A 113 -16.77 -15.75 -23.22
N LEU A 114 -15.46 -15.53 -23.25
CA LEU A 114 -14.46 -16.41 -23.86
C LEU A 114 -13.44 -16.80 -22.78
N THR A 115 -13.07 -18.09 -22.70
CA THR A 115 -11.96 -18.54 -21.84
C THR A 115 -10.73 -18.81 -22.69
N THR A 116 -9.70 -18.05 -22.38
CA THR A 116 -8.35 -18.07 -22.93
C THR A 116 -7.36 -17.83 -21.80
N ALA A 117 -6.07 -18.06 -22.04
CA ALA A 117 -5.05 -17.69 -21.06
C ALA A 117 -5.14 -16.20 -20.68
N ASP A 118 -5.40 -15.33 -21.66
CA ASP A 118 -5.51 -13.89 -21.44
C ASP A 118 -6.73 -13.52 -20.60
N THR A 119 -7.93 -13.99 -20.97
CA THR A 119 -9.16 -13.63 -20.24
C THR A 119 -9.10 -14.08 -18.78
N LEU A 120 -8.45 -15.22 -18.51
CA LEU A 120 -8.21 -15.70 -17.14
C LEU A 120 -7.21 -14.84 -16.37
N ASN A 121 -6.24 -14.19 -17.03
CA ASN A 121 -5.30 -13.26 -16.39
C ASN A 121 -5.97 -11.96 -15.90
N TYR A 122 -7.12 -11.59 -16.49
CA TYR A 122 -7.85 -10.37 -16.14
C TYR A 122 -9.10 -10.62 -15.29
N GLY A 123 -9.68 -11.81 -15.33
CA GLY A 123 -10.96 -12.05 -14.66
C GLY A 123 -11.42 -13.49 -14.66
N ALA A 124 -12.72 -13.63 -14.40
CA ALA A 124 -13.43 -14.86 -14.57
C ALA A 124 -13.88 -15.01 -16.03
N ALA A 125 -13.96 -16.23 -16.54
CA ALA A 125 -14.35 -16.50 -17.92
C ALA A 125 -15.33 -17.66 -18.02
N VAL A 126 -16.28 -17.56 -18.95
CA VAL A 126 -17.24 -18.64 -19.24
C VAL A 126 -16.53 -19.75 -20.00
N LEU A 127 -16.56 -20.95 -19.43
CA LEU A 127 -15.92 -22.13 -19.99
C LEU A 127 -16.60 -22.58 -21.28
N GLN A 128 -15.82 -22.68 -22.36
CA GLN A 128 -16.31 -23.06 -23.70
C GLN A 128 -16.89 -24.48 -23.65
N GLY A 129 -18.10 -24.62 -24.18
CA GLY A 129 -18.87 -25.87 -24.12
C GLY A 129 -19.78 -25.99 -22.89
N SER A 130 -19.72 -25.06 -21.94
CA SER A 130 -20.76 -24.90 -20.92
C SER A 130 -21.84 -23.91 -21.38
N SER A 131 -22.97 -23.82 -20.65
CA SER A 131 -23.98 -22.81 -20.96
C SER A 131 -23.45 -21.41 -20.66
N PHE A 132 -23.74 -20.44 -21.52
CA PHE A 132 -23.62 -19.02 -21.17
C PHE A 132 -24.51 -18.69 -19.96
N PRO A 133 -24.11 -17.72 -19.13
CA PRO A 133 -24.80 -17.35 -17.89
C PRO A 133 -26.08 -16.58 -18.18
N THR A 134 -27.08 -17.22 -18.77
CA THR A 134 -28.41 -16.64 -19.04
C THR A 134 -29.49 -17.20 -18.12
N GLY A 135 -29.12 -18.17 -17.27
CA GLY A 135 -30.03 -19.00 -16.50
C GLY A 135 -30.89 -19.93 -17.36
N GLY A 136 -31.77 -20.66 -16.70
CA GLY A 136 -32.75 -21.56 -17.33
C GLY A 136 -32.61 -23.01 -16.88
N LYS A 137 -33.74 -23.74 -16.89
CA LYS A 137 -33.76 -25.18 -16.58
C LYS A 137 -32.94 -25.95 -17.62
N GLY A 138 -32.25 -27.00 -17.17
CA GLY A 138 -31.40 -27.81 -18.03
C GLY A 138 -30.12 -27.09 -18.47
N LYS A 139 -29.78 -25.95 -17.86
CA LYS A 139 -28.55 -25.20 -18.16
C LYS A 139 -27.57 -25.30 -17.01
N ARG A 140 -26.29 -25.28 -17.38
CA ARG A 140 -25.20 -25.15 -16.43
C ARG A 140 -24.09 -24.28 -16.97
N THR A 141 -23.94 -23.11 -16.39
CA THR A 141 -22.79 -22.25 -16.68
C THR A 141 -21.60 -22.65 -15.82
N VAL A 142 -20.41 -22.72 -16.41
CA VAL A 142 -19.17 -22.95 -15.68
C VAL A 142 -18.28 -21.75 -15.91
N ILE A 143 -17.84 -21.15 -14.81
CA ILE A 143 -17.03 -19.94 -14.79
C ILE A 143 -15.68 -20.28 -14.17
N ALA A 144 -14.62 -20.12 -14.93
CA ALA A 144 -13.25 -20.38 -14.51
C ALA A 144 -12.54 -19.08 -14.13
N ALA A 145 -11.70 -19.11 -13.10
CA ALA A 145 -10.74 -18.04 -12.82
C ALA A 145 -9.51 -18.63 -12.10
N HIS A 146 -8.37 -17.95 -12.18
CA HIS A 146 -7.16 -18.39 -11.48
C HIS A 146 -7.29 -18.32 -9.95
N ARG A 147 -6.42 -19.09 -9.30
CA ARG A 147 -6.13 -19.08 -7.87
C ARG A 147 -4.63 -18.85 -7.71
N GLY A 148 -4.27 -17.74 -7.07
CA GLY A 148 -2.90 -17.35 -6.78
C GLY A 148 -2.16 -16.62 -7.91
N LEU A 149 -2.82 -15.74 -8.67
CA LEU A 149 -2.08 -14.84 -9.56
C LEU A 149 -1.39 -13.73 -8.75
N PRO A 150 -0.14 -13.35 -9.09
CA PRO A 150 0.56 -12.26 -8.43
C PRO A 150 -0.15 -10.90 -8.55
N GLU A 151 -0.82 -10.66 -9.68
CA GLU A 151 -1.39 -9.35 -10.01
C GLU A 151 -2.89 -9.22 -9.72
N ARG A 152 -3.60 -10.33 -9.43
CA ARG A 152 -5.04 -10.34 -9.17
C ARG A 152 -5.44 -11.52 -8.29
N LYS A 153 -6.19 -11.26 -7.24
CA LYS A 153 -6.67 -12.34 -6.35
C LYS A 153 -7.70 -13.27 -6.99
N LEU A 154 -8.59 -12.80 -7.85
CA LEU A 154 -9.61 -13.61 -8.54
C LEU A 154 -10.30 -14.64 -7.61
N PHE A 155 -10.26 -15.94 -7.94
CA PHE A 155 -10.84 -17.04 -7.14
C PHE A 155 -9.85 -17.65 -6.14
N THR A 156 -8.82 -16.90 -5.71
CA THR A 156 -7.81 -17.40 -4.75
C THR A 156 -8.42 -17.94 -3.47
N ASP A 157 -9.44 -17.23 -2.96
CA ASP A 157 -10.14 -17.53 -1.71
C ASP A 157 -11.42 -18.36 -1.89
N LEU A 158 -11.61 -18.98 -3.06
CA LEU A 158 -12.81 -19.77 -3.34
C LEU A 158 -12.97 -20.96 -2.38
N ASP A 159 -11.87 -21.44 -1.78
CA ASP A 159 -11.86 -22.47 -0.75
C ASP A 159 -12.51 -22.06 0.58
N LYS A 160 -12.69 -20.76 0.81
CA LYS A 160 -13.38 -20.23 2.00
C LYS A 160 -14.90 -20.24 1.85
N VAL A 161 -15.41 -20.49 0.64
CA VAL A 161 -16.86 -20.59 0.38
C VAL A 161 -17.40 -21.91 0.91
N LYS A 162 -18.58 -21.87 1.54
CA LYS A 162 -19.26 -23.00 2.15
C LYS A 162 -20.63 -23.23 1.52
N LYS A 163 -21.20 -24.41 1.76
CA LYS A 163 -22.60 -24.69 1.41
C LYS A 163 -23.50 -23.66 2.12
N GLY A 164 -24.46 -23.12 1.38
CA GLY A 164 -25.37 -22.08 1.85
C GLY A 164 -24.95 -20.66 1.47
N ASP A 165 -23.67 -20.43 1.16
CA ASP A 165 -23.21 -19.12 0.70
C ASP A 165 -23.80 -18.77 -0.68
N LEU A 166 -23.79 -17.48 -1.00
CA LEU A 166 -24.32 -16.93 -2.24
C LEU A 166 -23.21 -16.44 -3.15
N PHE A 167 -23.44 -16.55 -4.46
CA PHE A 167 -22.73 -15.78 -5.46
C PHE A 167 -23.73 -15.27 -6.51
N VAL A 168 -23.38 -14.15 -7.14
CA VAL A 168 -24.23 -13.47 -8.12
C VAL A 168 -23.45 -13.29 -9.41
N ILE A 169 -24.10 -13.64 -10.52
CA ILE A 169 -23.60 -13.38 -11.87
C ILE A 169 -24.47 -12.26 -12.45
N SER A 170 -23.83 -11.17 -12.85
CA SER A 170 -24.48 -10.02 -13.49
C SER A 170 -24.05 -9.95 -14.94
N VAL A 171 -24.99 -10.07 -15.87
CA VAL A 171 -24.75 -10.03 -17.32
C VAL A 171 -25.91 -9.30 -17.97
N TYR A 172 -25.62 -8.37 -18.88
CA TYR A 172 -26.64 -7.64 -19.64
C TYR A 172 -27.79 -7.14 -18.76
N GLY A 173 -27.44 -6.42 -17.68
CA GLY A 173 -28.39 -5.84 -16.73
C GLY A 173 -29.20 -6.84 -15.90
N LYS A 174 -28.98 -8.16 -16.03
CA LYS A 174 -29.66 -9.19 -15.23
C LYS A 174 -28.76 -9.74 -14.15
N ASN A 175 -29.26 -9.72 -12.92
CA ASN A 175 -28.61 -10.31 -11.76
C ASN A 175 -29.19 -11.71 -11.48
N MET A 176 -28.31 -12.71 -11.44
CA MET A 176 -28.68 -14.10 -11.23
C MET A 176 -27.97 -14.60 -9.97
N ALA A 177 -28.74 -14.82 -8.91
CA ALA A 177 -28.22 -15.34 -7.64
C ALA A 177 -28.22 -16.87 -7.61
N TYR A 178 -27.16 -17.44 -7.06
CA TYR A 178 -27.01 -18.87 -6.87
C TYR A 178 -26.59 -19.16 -5.44
N LYS A 179 -27.23 -20.16 -4.83
CA LYS A 179 -26.89 -20.65 -3.50
C LYS A 179 -26.06 -21.92 -3.60
N VAL A 180 -24.88 -21.92 -3.00
CA VAL A 180 -23.94 -23.03 -3.03
C VAL A 180 -24.54 -24.24 -2.33
N TYR A 181 -24.55 -25.39 -3.01
CA TYR A 181 -25.02 -26.65 -2.43
C TYR A 181 -24.00 -27.78 -2.54
N ASN A 182 -23.05 -27.66 -3.46
CA ASN A 182 -22.04 -28.68 -3.69
C ASN A 182 -20.66 -28.07 -3.89
N ILE A 183 -19.66 -28.67 -3.25
CA ILE A 183 -18.25 -28.31 -3.39
C ILE A 183 -17.49 -29.60 -3.64
N LYS A 184 -16.71 -29.66 -4.72
CA LYS A 184 -15.99 -30.87 -5.12
C LYS A 184 -14.60 -30.55 -5.67
N VAL A 185 -13.65 -31.44 -5.42
CA VAL A 185 -12.35 -31.43 -6.09
C VAL A 185 -12.30 -32.56 -7.13
N ILE A 186 -11.87 -32.24 -8.34
CA ILE A 186 -11.76 -33.20 -9.46
C ILE A 186 -10.39 -33.13 -10.13
N LYS A 187 -10.00 -34.19 -10.83
CA LYS A 187 -8.86 -34.14 -11.76
C LYS A 187 -9.24 -33.32 -13.02
N PRO A 188 -8.28 -32.64 -13.68
CA PRO A 188 -8.51 -31.86 -14.91
C PRO A 188 -9.29 -32.59 -16.02
N ASN A 189 -9.05 -33.89 -16.17
CA ASN A 189 -9.69 -34.73 -17.19
C ASN A 189 -11.11 -35.22 -16.82
N LYS A 190 -11.60 -34.98 -15.59
CA LYS A 190 -12.90 -35.46 -15.11
C LYS A 190 -14.02 -34.43 -15.32
N VAL A 191 -14.18 -33.96 -16.55
CA VAL A 191 -15.15 -32.90 -16.91
C VAL A 191 -16.62 -33.33 -16.94
N LYS A 192 -16.93 -34.64 -16.80
CA LYS A 192 -18.32 -35.13 -16.77
C LYS A 192 -19.17 -34.48 -15.67
N SER A 193 -18.56 -34.08 -14.55
CA SER A 193 -19.25 -33.39 -13.46
C SER A 193 -19.65 -31.96 -13.79
N LEU A 194 -19.32 -31.44 -14.98
CA LEU A 194 -19.67 -30.10 -15.47
C LEU A 194 -20.86 -30.10 -16.44
N LEU A 195 -21.40 -31.27 -16.76
CA LEU A 195 -22.54 -31.37 -17.66
C LEU A 195 -23.80 -30.71 -17.07
N PRO A 196 -24.69 -30.19 -17.93
CA PRO A 196 -26.02 -29.73 -17.51
C PRO A 196 -26.82 -30.86 -16.87
N VAL A 197 -27.70 -30.49 -15.95
CA VAL A 197 -28.61 -31.44 -15.28
C VAL A 197 -30.04 -31.06 -15.65
N LYS A 198 -30.81 -32.04 -16.13
CA LYS A 198 -32.21 -31.84 -16.50
C LYS A 198 -32.98 -31.14 -15.37
N ASP A 199 -33.83 -30.19 -15.74
CA ASP A 199 -34.70 -29.44 -14.83
C ASP A 199 -34.02 -28.56 -13.77
N LYS A 200 -32.68 -28.44 -13.77
CA LYS A 200 -31.94 -27.56 -12.87
C LYS A 200 -31.32 -26.37 -13.60
N ASP A 201 -31.32 -25.20 -12.96
CA ASP A 201 -30.54 -24.03 -13.36
C ASP A 201 -29.32 -23.93 -12.42
N LEU A 202 -28.14 -24.27 -12.95
CA LEU A 202 -26.91 -24.40 -12.18
C LEU A 202 -25.84 -23.43 -12.66
N ALA A 203 -25.03 -22.95 -11.71
CA ALA A 203 -23.77 -22.28 -12.01
C ALA A 203 -22.64 -22.90 -11.20
N THR A 204 -21.47 -23.05 -11.81
CA THR A 204 -20.27 -23.59 -11.16
C THR A 204 -19.12 -22.61 -11.28
N LEU A 205 -18.57 -22.19 -10.15
CA LEU A 205 -17.30 -21.49 -10.09
C LEU A 205 -16.17 -22.54 -10.03
N MET A 206 -15.17 -22.40 -10.88
CA MET A 206 -14.07 -23.34 -11.02
C MET A 206 -12.73 -22.63 -10.85
N THR A 207 -11.83 -23.23 -10.09
CA THR A 207 -10.44 -22.78 -9.99
C THR A 207 -9.47 -23.94 -9.80
N CYS A 208 -8.17 -23.69 -9.91
CA CYS A 208 -7.12 -24.67 -9.66
C CYS A 208 -6.93 -24.93 -8.16
N THR A 209 -6.52 -26.14 -7.78
CA THR A 209 -6.24 -26.52 -6.38
C THR A 209 -5.30 -27.73 -6.33
N PRO A 210 -4.53 -27.98 -5.26
CA PRO A 210 -4.22 -27.09 -4.14
C PRO A 210 -3.47 -25.82 -4.58
N TYR A 211 -3.42 -24.81 -3.70
CA TYR A 211 -2.73 -23.55 -3.96
C TYR A 211 -1.27 -23.80 -4.37
N MET A 212 -0.79 -23.09 -5.41
CA MET A 212 0.54 -23.24 -6.05
C MET A 212 0.83 -24.58 -6.75
N ILE A 213 0.07 -25.65 -6.45
CA ILE A 213 0.26 -26.99 -7.07
C ILE A 213 -0.61 -27.14 -8.32
N ASN A 214 -1.85 -26.65 -8.29
CA ASN A 214 -2.77 -26.61 -9.44
C ASN A 214 -3.04 -27.97 -10.12
N SER A 215 -2.82 -29.08 -9.43
CA SER A 215 -2.96 -30.45 -9.96
C SER A 215 -4.42 -30.91 -10.13
N HIS A 216 -5.35 -30.24 -9.45
CA HIS A 216 -6.78 -30.52 -9.44
C HIS A 216 -7.61 -29.26 -9.73
N ARG A 217 -8.91 -29.42 -9.86
CA ARG A 217 -9.90 -28.34 -9.99
C ARG A 217 -10.87 -28.38 -8.83
N MET A 218 -11.03 -27.24 -8.16
CA MET A 218 -12.08 -27.02 -7.19
C MET A 218 -13.31 -26.48 -7.90
N LEU A 219 -14.46 -27.11 -7.66
CA LEU A 219 -15.77 -26.76 -8.20
C LEU A 219 -16.69 -26.35 -7.07
N VAL A 220 -17.21 -25.13 -7.11
CA VAL A 220 -18.25 -24.62 -6.22
C VAL A 220 -19.52 -24.44 -7.03
N THR A 221 -20.50 -25.32 -6.83
CA THR A 221 -21.74 -25.33 -7.60
C THR A 221 -22.90 -24.80 -6.77
N GLY A 222 -23.62 -23.83 -7.34
CA GLY A 222 -24.85 -23.27 -6.80
C GLY A 222 -26.06 -23.58 -7.68
N TYR A 223 -27.24 -23.62 -7.05
CA TYR A 223 -28.52 -23.65 -7.73
C TYR A 223 -29.16 -22.27 -7.72
N ARG A 224 -29.92 -21.96 -8.77
CA ARG A 224 -30.58 -20.67 -8.93
C ARG A 224 -31.54 -20.38 -7.77
N VAL A 225 -31.48 -19.16 -7.24
CA VAL A 225 -32.43 -18.62 -6.24
C VAL A 225 -32.96 -17.25 -6.69
N PRO A 226 -34.12 -16.81 -6.17
CA PRO A 226 -34.62 -15.46 -6.43
C PRO A 226 -33.60 -14.39 -6.01
N TYR A 227 -33.36 -13.40 -6.87
CA TYR A 227 -32.54 -12.25 -6.53
C TYR A 227 -33.38 -11.25 -5.71
N THR A 228 -33.17 -11.22 -4.39
CA THR A 228 -33.93 -10.38 -3.47
C THR A 228 -33.21 -9.06 -3.18
N LYS A 229 -33.92 -8.08 -2.61
CA LYS A 229 -33.32 -6.83 -2.12
C LYS A 229 -32.21 -7.06 -1.10
N LYS A 230 -32.31 -8.12 -0.28
CA LYS A 230 -31.25 -8.49 0.67
C LYS A 230 -29.96 -8.90 -0.05
N ILE A 231 -30.07 -9.75 -1.07
CA ILE A 231 -28.91 -10.18 -1.87
C ILE A 231 -28.29 -8.99 -2.60
N ALA A 232 -29.11 -8.06 -3.11
CA ALA A 232 -28.61 -6.83 -3.72
C ALA A 232 -27.74 -6.00 -2.77
N ARG A 233 -28.20 -5.79 -1.52
CA ARG A 233 -27.41 -5.09 -0.50
C ARG A 233 -26.11 -5.82 -0.14
N GLU A 234 -26.15 -7.16 -0.05
CA GLU A 234 -24.94 -7.96 0.21
C GLU A 234 -23.91 -7.82 -0.93
N VAL A 235 -24.38 -7.80 -2.18
CA VAL A 235 -23.55 -7.57 -3.37
C VAL A 235 -22.93 -6.17 -3.37
N GLU A 236 -23.73 -5.13 -3.12
CA GLU A 236 -23.27 -3.75 -3.07
C GLU A 236 -22.26 -3.54 -1.92
N GLY A 237 -22.57 -4.06 -0.73
CA GLY A 237 -21.69 -4.00 0.43
C GLY A 237 -20.35 -4.71 0.19
N ALA A 238 -20.36 -5.87 -0.46
CA ALA A 238 -19.14 -6.59 -0.81
C ALA A 238 -18.30 -5.84 -1.86
N SER A 239 -18.93 -5.25 -2.88
CA SER A 239 -18.25 -4.40 -3.87
C SER A 239 -17.63 -3.16 -3.23
N LEU A 240 -18.35 -2.50 -2.32
CA LEU A 240 -17.85 -1.32 -1.58
C LEU A 240 -16.69 -1.72 -0.65
N MET A 241 -16.82 -2.82 0.09
CA MET A 241 -15.76 -3.33 0.96
C MET A 241 -14.52 -3.69 0.16
N ASN A 242 -14.67 -4.33 -1.00
CA ASN A 242 -13.56 -4.60 -1.91
C ASN A 242 -12.86 -3.29 -2.29
N ASN A 243 -13.58 -2.26 -2.74
CA ASN A 243 -13.01 -0.96 -3.08
C ASN A 243 -12.27 -0.29 -1.92
N LEU A 244 -12.84 -0.31 -0.70
CA LEU A 244 -12.20 0.27 0.48
C LEU A 244 -10.91 -0.46 0.84
N ILE A 245 -10.90 -1.80 0.78
CA ILE A 245 -9.70 -2.60 1.03
C ILE A 245 -8.60 -2.21 0.03
N GLN A 246 -8.92 -2.13 -1.27
CA GLN A 246 -7.93 -1.76 -2.29
C GLN A 246 -7.43 -0.32 -2.08
N ALA A 247 -8.32 0.65 -1.85
CA ALA A 247 -7.93 2.03 -1.56
C ALA A 247 -7.00 2.15 -0.34
N ALA A 248 -7.28 1.39 0.73
CA ALA A 248 -6.44 1.35 1.92
C ALA A 248 -5.06 0.75 1.63
N VAL A 249 -4.97 -0.31 0.83
CA VAL A 249 -3.69 -0.91 0.39
C VAL A 249 -2.88 0.10 -0.42
N MET A 250 -3.49 0.77 -1.40
CA MET A 250 -2.86 1.84 -2.18
C MET A 250 -2.30 2.95 -1.30
N LEU A 251 -3.11 3.46 -0.36
CA LEU A 251 -2.68 4.49 0.59
C LEU A 251 -1.52 3.99 1.46
N GLY A 252 -1.59 2.75 1.95
CA GLY A 252 -0.52 2.09 2.71
C GLY A 252 0.80 2.05 1.95
N CYS A 253 0.79 1.64 0.67
CA CYS A 253 1.96 1.63 -0.20
C CYS A 253 2.57 3.04 -0.36
N VAL A 254 1.74 4.05 -0.63
CA VAL A 254 2.20 5.45 -0.79
C VAL A 254 2.82 5.98 0.51
N MET A 255 2.16 5.74 1.66
CA MET A 255 2.67 6.15 2.96
C MET A 255 4.00 5.46 3.30
N ALA A 256 4.14 4.17 3.00
CA ALA A 256 5.37 3.42 3.21
C ALA A 256 6.53 4.05 2.41
N ILE A 257 6.32 4.30 1.10
CA ILE A 257 7.32 4.94 0.24
C ILE A 257 7.68 6.34 0.73
N PHE A 258 6.68 7.17 1.06
CA PHE A 258 6.89 8.51 1.58
C PHE A 258 7.69 8.52 2.89
N SER A 259 7.42 7.56 3.79
CA SER A 259 8.15 7.43 5.05
C SER A 259 9.65 7.16 4.83
N VAL A 260 10.00 6.35 3.83
CA VAL A 260 11.40 6.06 3.46
C VAL A 260 12.07 7.31 2.90
N PHE A 261 11.42 8.03 2.00
CA PHE A 261 11.94 9.29 1.47
C PHE A 261 12.10 10.35 2.57
N TYR A 262 11.18 10.43 3.53
CA TYR A 262 11.28 11.33 4.67
C TYR A 262 12.49 10.99 5.56
N ILE A 263 12.73 9.70 5.82
CA ILE A 263 13.90 9.23 6.58
C ILE A 263 15.19 9.56 5.81
N LEU A 264 15.22 9.27 4.51
CA LEU A 264 16.37 9.56 3.64
C LEU A 264 16.67 11.06 3.61
N TYR A 265 15.65 11.90 3.43
CA TYR A 265 15.75 13.35 3.52
C TYR A 265 16.36 13.78 4.85
N ARG A 266 15.89 13.22 5.97
CA ARG A 266 16.41 13.56 7.31
C ARG A 266 17.88 13.16 7.48
N ILE A 267 18.28 12.01 6.93
CA ILE A 267 19.67 11.53 6.94
C ILE A 267 20.55 12.48 6.12
N ILE A 268 20.16 12.77 4.88
CA ILE A 268 20.88 13.66 3.96
C ILE A 268 21.00 15.07 4.55
N HIS A 269 19.88 15.66 4.97
CA HIS A 269 19.84 16.99 5.56
C HIS A 269 20.71 17.06 6.83
N GLY A 270 20.64 16.05 7.71
CA GLY A 270 21.50 15.96 8.88
C GLY A 270 22.99 15.77 8.56
N GLY A 271 23.31 15.03 7.49
CA GLY A 271 24.67 14.84 7.00
C GLY A 271 25.27 16.12 6.39
N LEU A 272 24.49 16.82 5.57
CA LEU A 272 24.87 18.09 4.96
C LEU A 272 25.08 19.19 6.00
N LEU A 273 24.23 19.27 7.03
CA LEU A 273 24.44 20.21 8.14
C LEU A 273 25.78 19.95 8.84
N LYS A 274 26.12 18.69 9.12
CA LYS A 274 27.36 18.33 9.83
C LYS A 274 28.64 18.64 9.03
N LYS A 275 28.55 18.81 7.70
CA LYS A 275 29.69 19.22 6.86
C LYS A 275 30.02 20.70 7.03
N ARG A 276 29.08 21.53 7.49
CA ARG A 276 29.35 22.94 7.79
C ARG A 276 30.01 23.06 9.16
N GLU A 277 30.94 23.99 9.29
CA GLU A 277 31.46 24.42 10.58
C GLU A 277 30.66 25.63 11.06
N ILE A 278 30.28 25.64 12.33
CA ILE A 278 29.55 26.72 12.97
C ILE A 278 30.28 27.18 14.23
N ASN A 279 30.19 28.48 14.49
CA ASN A 279 30.54 29.07 15.77
C ASN A 279 29.25 29.39 16.53
N LEU A 280 29.24 29.10 17.82
CA LEU A 280 28.12 29.38 18.72
C LEU A 280 28.57 30.42 19.73
N ASP A 281 28.06 31.64 19.56
CA ASP A 281 28.41 32.82 20.34
C ASP A 281 27.18 33.37 21.07
N PHE A 282 27.35 33.68 22.35
CA PHE A 282 26.37 34.42 23.15
C PHE A 282 27.07 35.18 24.28
N ILE A 283 26.41 36.21 24.81
CA ILE A 283 26.88 37.08 25.89
C ILE A 283 26.05 36.78 27.13
N VAL A 284 26.72 36.66 28.27
CA VAL A 284 26.11 36.42 29.57
C VAL A 284 26.18 37.69 30.39
N VAL A 285 25.02 38.13 30.87
CA VAL A 285 24.88 39.36 31.66
C VAL A 285 24.12 39.09 32.95
N ASP A 286 24.36 39.88 33.98
CA ASP A 286 23.60 39.84 35.24
C ASP A 286 22.22 40.51 35.10
N ALA A 287 21.50 40.63 36.23
CA ALA A 287 20.19 41.31 36.28
C ALA A 287 20.26 42.80 35.86
N ASP A 288 21.40 43.44 36.11
CA ASP A 288 21.69 44.84 35.83
C ASP A 288 22.28 45.06 34.41
N GLY A 289 22.52 43.98 33.67
CA GLY A 289 23.06 44.01 32.31
C GLY A 289 24.59 44.08 32.22
N LYS A 290 25.33 43.90 33.33
CA LYS A 290 26.79 43.86 33.33
C LYS A 290 27.31 42.47 32.94
N PRO A 291 28.47 42.36 32.28
CA PRO A 291 29.02 41.07 31.86
C PRO A 291 29.41 40.17 33.03
N VAL A 292 29.01 38.89 32.99
CA VAL A 292 29.41 37.90 34.00
C VAL A 292 30.66 37.16 33.53
N VAL A 293 31.75 37.23 34.31
CA VAL A 293 33.04 36.61 33.98
C VAL A 293 33.21 35.26 34.67
N GLY A 294 33.79 34.26 33.98
CA GLY A 294 34.13 32.96 34.55
C GLY A 294 33.00 31.93 34.66
N GLU A 295 31.80 32.26 34.17
CA GLU A 295 30.65 31.35 34.20
C GLU A 295 30.81 30.21 33.18
N ALA A 296 30.73 28.96 33.63
CA ALA A 296 31.06 27.79 32.82
C ALA A 296 29.83 27.19 32.12
N PHE A 297 29.87 27.10 30.79
CA PHE A 297 28.84 26.45 29.99
C PHE A 297 29.32 25.14 29.40
N ARG A 298 28.50 24.10 29.51
CA ARG A 298 28.79 22.75 28.99
C ARG A 298 27.96 22.44 27.74
N LEU A 299 28.57 21.78 26.76
CA LEU A 299 27.89 21.39 25.51
C LEU A 299 27.43 19.92 25.53
N PHE A 300 26.16 19.69 25.20
CA PHE A 300 25.52 18.39 25.08
C PHE A 300 24.95 18.16 23.67
N ALA A 301 24.69 16.91 23.32
CA ALA A 301 23.90 16.58 22.14
C ALA A 301 22.48 17.17 22.21
N ARG A 302 21.75 17.22 21.09
CA ARG A 302 20.37 17.75 20.99
C ARG A 302 19.40 17.30 22.08
N ASN A 303 19.57 16.07 22.60
CA ASN A 303 18.73 15.49 23.64
C ASN A 303 19.06 15.98 25.07
N GLY A 304 20.15 16.72 25.26
CA GLY A 304 20.60 17.25 26.55
C GLY A 304 21.12 16.20 27.54
N ARG A 305 21.27 14.93 27.13
CA ARG A 305 21.73 13.83 27.97
C ARG A 305 23.16 13.41 27.67
N ARG A 306 23.51 13.32 26.38
CA ARG A 306 24.85 12.87 25.96
C ARG A 306 25.83 14.05 26.01
N LYS A 307 26.81 13.97 26.91
CA LYS A 307 27.95 14.90 26.99
C LYS A 307 28.77 14.87 25.70
N LEU A 308 29.30 16.02 25.31
CA LEU A 308 30.22 16.15 24.18
C LEU A 308 31.62 16.48 24.67
N TYR A 309 32.60 15.92 23.97
CA TYR A 309 34.01 15.98 24.36
C TYR A 309 34.83 16.57 23.22
N ARG A 310 35.83 17.37 23.56
CA ARG A 310 36.87 17.87 22.66
C ARG A 310 38.22 17.51 23.27
N ASN A 311 39.10 16.86 22.50
CA ASN A 311 40.39 16.38 23.00
C ASN A 311 40.29 15.55 24.29
N GLN A 312 39.31 14.64 24.35
CA GLN A 312 39.03 13.76 25.51
C GLN A 312 38.60 14.45 26.81
N LYS A 313 38.45 15.78 26.81
CA LYS A 313 37.87 16.54 27.93
C LYS A 313 36.45 16.98 27.60
N GLU A 314 35.63 17.17 28.62
CA GLU A 314 34.28 17.73 28.45
C GLU A 314 34.38 19.08 27.75
N PHE A 315 33.51 19.34 26.77
CA PHE A 315 33.55 20.61 26.06
C PHE A 315 32.84 21.69 26.90
N ILE A 316 33.65 22.35 27.74
CA ILE A 316 33.26 23.43 28.63
C ILE A 316 33.94 24.72 28.15
N VAL A 317 33.21 25.82 28.11
CA VAL A 317 33.72 27.16 27.79
C VAL A 317 33.26 28.12 28.89
N GLN A 318 34.17 28.95 29.40
CA GLN A 318 33.87 29.99 30.38
C GLN A 318 33.66 31.34 29.68
N SER A 319 32.88 32.22 30.30
CA SER A 319 32.70 33.59 29.82
C SER A 319 33.96 34.44 30.05
N ASP A 320 34.33 35.23 29.04
CA ASP A 320 35.48 36.14 29.10
C ASP A 320 35.16 37.45 29.86
N GLU A 321 36.12 38.40 29.90
CA GLU A 321 35.96 39.72 30.55
C GLU A 321 34.78 40.54 30.01
N ARG A 322 34.28 40.21 28.81
CA ARG A 322 33.10 40.83 28.18
C ARG A 322 31.85 39.95 28.30
N GLY A 323 31.89 38.93 29.15
CA GLY A 323 30.79 37.98 29.37
C GLY A 323 30.52 37.06 28.17
N ARG A 324 31.40 37.04 27.16
CA ARG A 324 31.17 36.31 25.90
C ARG A 324 31.58 34.85 26.05
N VAL A 325 30.70 33.96 25.61
CA VAL A 325 30.93 32.51 25.55
C VAL A 325 30.93 32.07 24.09
N ARG A 326 32.04 31.47 23.64
CA ARG A 326 32.27 31.10 22.24
C ARG A 326 32.64 29.63 22.08
N PHE A 327 31.75 28.84 21.51
CA PHE A 327 32.05 27.48 21.05
C PHE A 327 32.44 27.50 19.56
N THR A 328 33.72 27.28 19.26
CA THR A 328 34.25 27.30 17.88
C THR A 328 34.34 25.93 17.21
N ASN A 329 34.31 25.92 15.88
CA ASN A 329 34.54 24.75 15.02
C ASN A 329 33.62 23.58 15.34
N LEU A 330 32.35 23.86 15.60
CA LEU A 330 31.34 22.83 15.82
C LEU A 330 30.81 22.34 14.48
N PRO A 331 30.62 21.01 14.30
CA PRO A 331 29.85 20.51 13.16
C PRO A 331 28.43 21.09 13.19
N GLY A 332 27.89 21.49 12.05
CA GLY A 332 26.55 22.04 11.96
C GLY A 332 25.50 21.05 12.45
N ASN A 333 24.85 21.39 13.55
CA ASN A 333 23.80 20.61 14.19
C ASN A 333 23.08 21.47 15.23
N VAL A 334 22.07 20.89 15.89
CA VAL A 334 21.50 21.44 17.11
C VAL A 334 22.10 20.74 18.33
N TYR A 335 22.61 21.54 19.25
CA TYR A 335 23.20 21.17 20.52
C TYR A 335 22.32 21.63 21.68
N CYS A 336 22.64 21.19 22.88
CA CYS A 336 22.06 21.71 24.11
C CYS A 336 23.19 22.30 24.95
N ILE A 337 23.11 23.59 25.26
CA ILE A 337 24.03 24.30 26.15
C ILE A 337 23.42 24.25 27.54
N LYS A 338 24.22 23.91 28.55
CA LYS A 338 23.78 23.86 29.93
C LYS A 338 24.77 24.52 30.88
N ASN A 339 24.22 25.26 31.84
CA ASN A 339 24.85 25.61 33.10
C ASN A 339 23.90 25.19 34.25
N ASP A 340 24.27 25.41 35.51
CA ASP A 340 23.52 25.02 36.71
C ASP A 340 22.09 25.60 36.73
N HIS A 341 21.89 26.78 36.13
CA HIS A 341 20.59 27.46 36.08
C HIS A 341 19.93 27.50 34.69
N LEU A 342 20.65 27.07 33.65
CA LEU A 342 20.23 27.23 32.25
C LEU A 342 20.34 25.96 31.43
N SER A 343 19.32 25.66 30.60
CA SER A 343 19.40 24.63 29.58
C SER A 343 18.71 25.09 28.30
N VAL A 344 19.48 25.45 27.26
CA VAL A 344 18.95 25.98 25.99
C VAL A 344 19.47 25.21 24.79
N ARG A 345 18.63 25.05 23.75
CA ARG A 345 19.07 24.43 22.49
C ARG A 345 19.73 25.48 21.62
N ALA A 346 20.83 25.14 20.95
CA ALA A 346 21.61 26.10 20.17
C ALA A 346 22.19 25.45 18.91
N GLY A 347 22.29 26.20 17.81
CA GLY A 347 22.98 25.75 16.59
C GLY A 347 22.25 26.14 15.30
N ILE A 348 22.37 25.30 14.27
CA ILE A 348 21.72 25.52 12.97
C ILE A 348 20.66 24.44 12.67
N LYS A 349 19.51 24.87 12.14
CA LYS A 349 18.42 23.98 11.71
C LYS A 349 18.23 23.91 10.20
N LYS A 350 18.69 24.92 9.45
CA LYS A 350 18.50 25.04 8.00
C LYS A 350 19.87 25.10 7.32
N LEU A 351 19.98 24.50 6.13
CA LEU A 351 21.23 24.53 5.36
C LEU A 351 21.64 25.94 4.94
N ARG A 352 20.68 26.86 4.74
CA ARG A 352 20.91 28.27 4.40
C ARG A 352 21.10 29.19 5.61
N GLN A 353 21.08 28.67 6.84
CA GLN A 353 21.25 29.50 8.03
C GLN A 353 22.72 29.88 8.16
N GLU A 354 23.05 31.18 8.06
CA GLU A 354 24.44 31.66 8.14
C GLU A 354 24.99 31.52 9.56
N ASN A 355 24.28 32.08 10.55
CA ASN A 355 24.73 32.14 11.94
C ASN A 355 23.99 31.14 12.84
N ALA A 356 24.69 30.57 13.82
CA ALA A 356 24.04 29.73 14.83
C ALA A 356 23.07 30.56 15.69
N ALA A 357 21.97 29.93 16.13
CA ALA A 357 20.94 30.59 16.90
C ALA A 357 20.61 29.82 18.19
N LEU A 358 20.19 30.54 19.23
CA LEU A 358 19.55 29.96 20.40
C LEU A 358 18.06 29.70 20.12
N TYR A 359 17.55 28.60 20.66
CA TYR A 359 16.17 28.15 20.53
C TYR A 359 15.54 28.04 21.93
N PRO A 360 15.24 29.17 22.59
CA PRO A 360 14.63 29.20 23.92
C PRO A 360 13.24 28.56 23.92
N LYS A 361 12.90 27.85 25.00
CA LYS A 361 11.50 27.46 25.28
C LYS A 361 10.70 28.70 25.72
N LYS A 362 9.36 28.61 25.71
CA LYS A 362 8.45 29.73 26.07
C LYS A 362 8.82 30.39 27.41
N LYS A 363 9.15 29.60 28.44
CA LYS A 363 9.58 30.07 29.78
C LYS A 363 10.97 30.72 29.83
N GLN A 364 11.77 30.58 28.78
CA GLN A 364 13.16 31.06 28.73
C GLN A 364 13.30 32.36 27.92
N LYS A 365 12.22 32.81 27.27
CA LYS A 365 12.24 34.03 26.47
C LYS A 365 12.37 35.31 27.31
N SER A 366 12.09 35.25 28.62
CA SER A 366 12.25 36.38 29.54
C SER A 366 13.71 36.71 29.83
N PHE A 367 14.61 35.73 29.70
CA PHE A 367 16.04 35.88 30.01
C PHE A 367 16.97 35.49 28.85
N ILE A 368 16.43 35.17 27.67
CA ILE A 368 17.21 34.96 26.46
C ILE A 368 16.64 35.87 25.38
N ALA A 369 17.41 36.88 25.00
CA ALA A 369 17.05 37.89 24.01
C ALA A 369 18.14 38.01 22.94
N GLN A 370 17.82 38.73 21.87
CA GLN A 370 18.78 39.08 20.83
C GLN A 370 18.90 40.60 20.80
N ASP A 371 20.13 41.13 20.78
CA ASP A 371 20.38 42.57 20.71
C ASP A 371 20.19 43.12 19.29
N ASN A 372 20.35 44.43 19.14
CA ASN A 372 20.22 45.14 17.86
C ASN A 372 21.27 44.71 16.83
N GLU A 373 22.42 44.18 17.28
CA GLU A 373 23.51 43.66 16.46
C GLU A 373 23.36 42.15 16.16
N LYS A 374 22.24 41.55 16.56
CA LYS A 374 21.92 40.12 16.42
C LYS A 374 22.76 39.19 17.30
N ASN A 375 23.45 39.69 18.31
CA ASN A 375 24.09 38.85 19.34
C ASN A 375 23.04 38.31 20.31
N TRP A 376 23.24 37.08 20.76
CA TRP A 376 22.39 36.47 21.78
C TRP A 376 22.82 36.91 23.17
N ILE A 377 21.89 37.47 23.94
CA ILE A 377 22.08 37.83 25.35
C ILE A 377 21.35 36.81 26.22
N VAL A 378 22.07 36.25 27.19
CA VAL A 378 21.57 35.34 28.21
C VAL A 378 21.69 36.04 29.55
N LYS A 379 20.57 36.40 30.16
CA LYS A 379 20.54 36.96 31.52
C LYS A 379 20.69 35.82 32.52
N ASN A 380 21.72 35.91 33.35
CA ASN A 380 21.87 35.03 34.49
C ASN A 380 20.97 35.55 35.62
N HIS A 381 20.05 34.70 36.09
CA HIS A 381 19.24 34.96 37.27
C HIS A 381 19.95 34.33 38.46
N ASN A 382 21.02 34.98 38.93
CA ASN A 382 21.47 34.83 40.30
C ASN A 382 20.98 36.02 41.12
#